data_AF-A0A970UAX6-F1
#
_entry.id   AF-A0A970UAX6-F1
#
_cell.length_a   1.000
_cell.length_b   1.000
_cell.length_c   1.000
_cell.angle_alpha   90.00
_cell.angle_beta   90.00
_cell.angle_gamma   90.00
#
_symmetry.space_group_name_H-M   'P 1'
#
loop_
_entity.id
_entity.type
_entity.pdbx_description
1 polymer ?
#
loop_
_entity_poly.entity_id
_entity_poly.type
_entity_poly.pdbx_seq_one_letter_code
_entity_poly.pdbx_strand_id
1 'polypeptide(L)'
;MRTLQSIALVSLLLLALPGAYAQQDAEKSTGYVFTDQIRLKTTPVKNQYRSGTCWSYGGLSFLESELLNSGKGTYDFSEAFVIRNVYARKAEQYVRWQGNINFGGGGAFHDVMEVLTHDGMVPEQVYSGLTTDDEHFVHGEMDNNFAAYVKAVTENKNGRLSPVWKQGFDGLLDAYLGVVPENFIYDGRSYTPKTFAESLGFNPDDYLVSVY
;
A
#
# COMPACT_ATOMS: atom_id res chain seq x y z
N MET A 1 23.01 62.62 -44.88
CA MET A 1 22.72 61.18 -45.07
C MET A 1 22.28 60.43 -43.81
N ARG A 2 22.56 60.90 -42.58
CA ARG A 2 22.15 60.19 -41.33
C ARG A 2 20.67 60.36 -40.92
N THR A 3 20.01 61.44 -41.36
CA THR A 3 18.60 61.73 -41.01
C THR A 3 17.59 60.97 -41.87
N LEU A 4 17.92 60.63 -43.12
CA LEU A 4 17.05 59.85 -44.03
C LEU A 4 17.08 58.34 -43.75
N GLN A 5 18.18 57.80 -43.21
CA GLN A 5 18.24 56.40 -42.75
C GLN A 5 17.43 56.15 -41.47
N SER A 6 17.27 57.20 -40.64
CA SER A 6 16.56 57.10 -39.36
C SER A 6 15.03 57.05 -39.53
N ILE A 7 14.49 57.70 -40.57
CA ILE A 7 13.04 57.73 -40.84
C ILE A 7 12.57 56.43 -41.50
N ALA A 8 13.40 55.79 -42.34
CA ALA A 8 13.10 54.51 -42.95
C ALA A 8 13.06 53.34 -41.93
N LEU A 9 13.88 53.39 -40.87
CA LEU A 9 13.88 52.36 -39.82
C LEU A 9 12.66 52.46 -38.87
N VAL A 10 12.18 53.66 -38.59
CA VAL A 10 11.01 53.86 -37.71
C VAL A 10 9.70 53.51 -38.43
N SER A 11 9.62 53.73 -39.75
CA SER A 11 8.45 53.35 -40.55
C SER A 11 8.38 51.85 -40.86
N LEU A 12 9.51 51.13 -40.88
CA LEU A 12 9.54 49.67 -41.02
C LEU A 12 9.22 48.91 -39.72
N LEU A 13 9.41 49.54 -38.55
CA LEU A 13 9.10 48.93 -37.24
C LEU A 13 7.60 48.97 -36.88
N LEU A 14 6.82 49.85 -37.50
CA LEU A 14 5.39 50.04 -37.22
C LEU A 14 4.47 49.20 -38.13
N LEU A 15 5.00 48.52 -39.15
CA LEU A 15 4.24 47.67 -40.07
C LEU A 15 4.36 46.15 -39.80
N ALA A 16 5.08 45.76 -38.73
CA ALA A 16 5.35 44.36 -38.40
C ALA A 16 4.55 43.82 -37.19
N LEU A 17 3.49 44.49 -36.74
CA LEU A 17 2.64 43.99 -35.64
C LEU A 17 1.15 44.30 -35.88
N PRO A 18 0.45 43.41 -36.59
CA PRO A 18 -0.82 42.94 -36.08
C PRO A 18 -0.91 41.41 -36.21
N GLY A 19 -0.05 40.69 -35.48
CA GLY A 19 -0.10 39.23 -35.36
C GLY A 19 -0.20 38.71 -33.92
N ALA A 20 -0.27 39.60 -32.92
CA ALA A 20 -0.15 39.25 -31.51
C ALA A 20 -1.39 39.57 -30.65
N TYR A 21 -2.57 39.66 -31.26
CA TYR A 21 -3.86 39.73 -30.53
C TYR A 21 -4.89 38.81 -31.18
N ALA A 22 -4.58 37.52 -31.19
CA ALA A 22 -5.58 36.47 -31.36
C ALA A 22 -5.08 35.17 -30.71
N GLN A 23 -4.47 35.28 -29.53
CA GLN A 23 -4.60 34.15 -28.60
C GLN A 23 -5.99 34.34 -28.00
N GLN A 24 -6.99 33.74 -28.65
CA GLN A 24 -8.25 33.46 -27.98
C GLN A 24 -7.85 32.85 -26.63
N ASP A 25 -8.24 33.49 -25.54
CA ASP A 25 -8.29 32.83 -24.25
C ASP A 25 -9.06 31.54 -24.49
N ALA A 26 -8.33 30.43 -24.67
CA ALA A 26 -8.93 29.12 -24.67
C ALA A 26 -9.64 29.07 -23.32
N GLU A 27 -10.98 29.04 -23.34
CA GLU A 27 -11.79 28.91 -22.15
C GLU A 27 -11.14 27.83 -21.29
N LYS A 28 -10.55 28.24 -20.16
CA LYS A 28 -10.05 27.29 -19.18
C LYS A 28 -11.28 26.46 -18.82
N SER A 29 -11.34 25.22 -19.30
CA SER A 29 -12.43 24.32 -18.95
C SER A 29 -12.47 24.31 -17.44
N THR A 30 -13.55 24.82 -16.87
CA THR A 30 -13.80 24.70 -15.44
C THR A 30 -13.84 23.20 -15.17
N GLY A 31 -12.82 22.70 -14.47
CA GLY A 31 -12.72 21.28 -14.18
C GLY A 31 -13.93 20.77 -13.39
N TYR A 32 -13.91 19.51 -13.00
CA TYR A 32 -14.98 18.96 -12.17
C TYR A 32 -15.02 19.66 -10.81
N VAL A 33 -16.21 20.14 -10.43
CA VAL A 33 -16.51 20.66 -9.09
C VAL A 33 -17.42 19.65 -8.41
N PHE A 34 -16.94 19.03 -7.34
CA PHE A 34 -17.69 18.06 -6.55
C PHE A 34 -18.23 18.71 -5.27
N THR A 35 -19.47 18.39 -4.92
CA THR A 35 -20.11 18.78 -3.66
C THR A 35 -20.53 17.52 -2.91
N ASP A 36 -20.05 17.35 -1.70
CA ASP A 36 -20.44 16.20 -0.88
C ASP A 36 -21.93 16.28 -0.52
N GLN A 37 -22.66 15.20 -0.79
CA GLN A 37 -24.01 15.00 -0.27
C GLN A 37 -23.96 14.32 1.11
N ILE A 38 -23.07 13.35 1.26
CA ILE A 38 -22.80 12.60 2.49
C ILE A 38 -21.30 12.39 2.58
N ARG A 39 -20.69 12.70 3.73
CA ARG A 39 -19.29 12.44 4.03
C ARG A 39 -19.20 11.66 5.33
N LEU A 40 -18.75 10.41 5.25
CA LEU A 40 -18.48 9.58 6.42
C LEU A 40 -17.13 9.97 7.04
N LYS A 41 -16.97 9.70 8.33
CA LYS A 41 -15.69 9.89 9.01
C LYS A 41 -14.73 8.78 8.58
N THR A 42 -13.47 9.15 8.35
CA THR A 42 -12.39 8.23 8.00
C THR A 42 -11.14 8.61 8.78
N THR A 43 -10.18 7.70 8.84
CA THR A 43 -8.81 8.00 9.25
C THR A 43 -8.08 8.83 8.17
N PRO A 44 -6.91 9.42 8.50
CA PRO A 44 -6.08 10.11 7.53
C PRO A 44 -5.69 9.22 6.34
N VAL A 45 -5.50 9.84 5.18
CA VAL A 45 -5.04 9.14 3.96
C VAL A 45 -3.62 8.60 4.17
N LYS A 46 -3.42 7.33 3.86
CA LYS A 46 -2.12 6.63 3.91
C LYS A 46 -1.46 6.57 2.52
N ASN A 47 -0.17 6.23 2.50
CA ASN A 47 0.63 6.19 1.27
C ASN A 47 1.40 4.87 1.12
N GLN A 48 0.86 3.96 0.29
CA GLN A 48 1.52 2.69 -0.05
C GLN A 48 2.80 2.83 -0.89
N TYR A 49 3.02 4.01 -1.47
CA TYR A 49 4.16 4.34 -2.30
C TYR A 49 4.46 3.28 -3.38
N ARG A 50 5.72 2.81 -3.48
CA ARG A 50 6.19 1.91 -4.54
C ARG A 50 6.02 0.45 -4.12
N SER A 51 4.80 0.08 -3.74
CA SER A 51 4.42 -1.28 -3.37
C SER A 51 3.03 -1.67 -3.89
N GLY A 52 2.85 -2.95 -4.23
CA GLY A 52 1.59 -3.51 -4.76
C GLY A 52 0.55 -3.83 -3.68
N THR A 53 0.44 -3.02 -2.63
CA THR A 53 -0.19 -3.39 -1.35
C THR A 53 -1.51 -2.66 -1.06
N CYS A 54 -2.16 -2.10 -2.09
CA CYS A 54 -3.41 -1.34 -1.96
C CYS A 54 -4.53 -2.11 -1.24
N TRP A 55 -4.54 -3.44 -1.35
CA TRP A 55 -5.48 -4.32 -0.67
C TRP A 55 -5.29 -4.31 0.86
N SER A 56 -4.05 -4.17 1.35
CA SER A 56 -3.74 -4.04 2.77
C SER A 56 -4.17 -2.65 3.28
N TYR A 57 -3.68 -1.59 2.63
CA TYR A 57 -4.04 -0.20 2.96
C TYR A 57 -5.55 0.06 2.90
N GLY A 58 -6.21 -0.39 1.82
CA GLY A 58 -7.64 -0.21 1.62
C GLY A 58 -8.48 -1.03 2.60
N GLY A 59 -8.10 -2.29 2.86
CA GLY A 59 -8.80 -3.14 3.81
C GLY A 59 -8.63 -2.68 5.26
N LEU A 60 -7.45 -2.18 5.64
CA LEU A 60 -7.23 -1.59 6.95
C LEU A 60 -7.91 -0.22 7.09
N SER A 61 -7.89 0.64 6.07
CA SER A 61 -8.65 1.90 6.07
C SER A 61 -10.16 1.64 6.26
N PHE A 62 -10.67 0.57 5.67
CA PHE A 62 -12.04 0.11 5.90
C PHE A 62 -12.26 -0.33 7.35
N LEU A 63 -11.42 -1.22 7.88
CA LEU A 63 -11.50 -1.70 9.25
C LEU A 63 -11.44 -0.54 10.27
N GLU A 64 -10.51 0.40 10.09
CA GLU A 64 -10.38 1.60 10.91
C GLU A 64 -11.64 2.46 10.88
N SER A 65 -12.22 2.64 9.70
CA SER A 65 -13.46 3.41 9.52
C SER A 65 -14.65 2.72 10.20
N GLU A 66 -14.73 1.40 10.15
CA GLU A 66 -15.79 0.63 10.82
C GLU A 66 -15.68 0.71 12.35
N LEU A 67 -14.47 0.62 12.89
CA LEU A 67 -14.22 0.82 14.32
C LEU A 67 -14.56 2.25 14.76
N LEU A 68 -14.21 3.25 13.93
CA LEU A 68 -14.53 4.65 14.17
C LEU A 68 -16.05 4.88 14.16
N ASN A 69 -16.76 4.34 13.17
CA ASN A 69 -18.21 4.46 13.03
C ASN A 69 -18.95 3.74 14.17
N SER A 70 -18.39 2.64 14.67
CA SER A 70 -18.92 1.88 15.80
C SER A 70 -18.58 2.48 17.17
N GLY A 71 -17.91 3.65 17.21
CA GLY A 71 -17.57 4.34 18.45
C GLY A 71 -16.44 3.68 19.26
N LYS A 72 -15.63 2.82 18.64
CA LYS A 72 -14.56 2.04 19.31
C LYS A 72 -13.22 2.77 19.36
N GLY A 73 -13.14 3.95 18.77
CA GLY A 73 -11.95 4.81 18.75
C GLY A 73 -11.33 4.94 17.37
N THR A 74 -10.18 5.60 17.34
CA THR A 74 -9.35 5.77 16.15
C THR A 74 -8.12 4.89 16.29
N TYR A 75 -7.83 4.12 15.25
CA TYR A 75 -6.70 3.22 15.19
C TYR A 75 -5.86 3.53 13.95
N ASP A 76 -4.59 3.19 14.04
CA ASP A 76 -3.66 3.17 12.92
C ASP A 76 -2.99 1.79 12.92
N PHE A 77 -3.44 0.90 12.03
CA PHE A 77 -2.97 -0.48 11.99
C PHE A 77 -1.79 -0.64 11.05
N SER A 78 -0.88 -1.54 11.40
CA SER A 78 0.27 -1.85 10.57
C SER A 78 -0.14 -2.58 9.28
N GLU A 79 -0.01 -1.90 8.14
CA GLU A 79 -0.14 -2.59 6.85
C GLU A 79 0.94 -3.66 6.66
N ALA A 80 2.14 -3.42 7.20
CA ALA A 80 3.26 -4.36 7.11
C ALA A 80 2.96 -5.69 7.79
N PHE A 81 2.26 -5.66 8.94
CA PHE A 81 1.86 -6.87 9.65
C PHE A 81 0.97 -7.74 8.76
N VAL A 82 0.00 -7.13 8.08
CA VAL A 82 -0.86 -7.82 7.13
C VAL A 82 -0.07 -8.34 5.94
N ILE A 83 0.76 -7.49 5.32
CA ILE A 83 1.59 -7.84 4.15
C ILE A 83 2.48 -9.05 4.46
N ARG A 84 3.16 -9.05 5.62
CA ARG A 84 4.05 -10.13 6.05
C ARG A 84 3.32 -11.45 6.17
N ASN A 85 2.20 -11.48 6.90
CA ASN A 85 1.43 -12.71 7.13
C ASN A 85 0.84 -13.27 5.82
N VAL A 86 0.39 -12.39 4.92
CA VAL A 86 -0.12 -12.81 3.61
C VAL A 86 0.98 -13.35 2.72
N TYR A 87 2.18 -12.75 2.72
CA TYR A 87 3.32 -13.31 1.99
C TYR A 87 3.72 -14.69 2.51
N ALA A 88 3.73 -14.90 3.84
CA ALA A 88 4.00 -16.20 4.43
C ALA A 88 3.00 -17.26 3.92
N ARG A 89 1.70 -16.95 3.96
CA ARG A 89 0.66 -17.86 3.45
C ARG A 89 0.74 -18.08 1.94
N LYS A 90 1.00 -17.04 1.15
CA LYS A 90 1.21 -17.16 -0.30
C LYS A 90 2.40 -18.06 -0.61
N ALA A 91 3.47 -17.99 0.16
CA ALA A 91 4.63 -18.86 -0.04
C ALA A 91 4.28 -20.32 0.19
N GLU A 92 3.52 -20.61 1.26
CA GLU A 92 2.98 -21.94 1.50
C GLU A 92 2.07 -22.42 0.37
N GLN A 93 1.14 -21.58 -0.09
CA GLN A 93 0.25 -21.94 -1.17
C GLN A 93 1.03 -22.18 -2.47
N TYR A 94 1.96 -21.29 -2.83
CA TYR A 94 2.76 -21.42 -4.04
C TYR A 94 3.52 -22.75 -4.07
N VAL A 95 4.16 -23.11 -2.95
CA VAL A 95 4.86 -24.38 -2.81
C VAL A 95 3.90 -25.58 -2.86
N ARG A 96 2.75 -25.51 -2.18
CA ARG A 96 1.72 -26.58 -2.20
C ARG A 96 1.14 -26.82 -3.59
N TRP A 97 0.92 -25.75 -4.35
CA TRP A 97 0.41 -25.79 -5.72
C TRP A 97 1.51 -25.99 -6.77
N GLN A 98 2.74 -26.32 -6.35
CA GLN A 98 3.88 -26.60 -7.24
C GLN A 98 4.17 -25.46 -8.23
N GLY A 99 4.02 -24.21 -7.77
CA GLY A 99 4.26 -23.01 -8.55
C GLY A 99 3.17 -22.64 -9.56
N ASN A 100 2.02 -23.31 -9.54
CA ASN A 100 0.91 -23.07 -10.47
C ASN A 100 -0.07 -21.97 -10.03
N ILE A 101 0.32 -21.15 -9.05
CA ILE A 101 -0.45 -19.95 -8.65
C ILE A 101 0.43 -18.72 -8.76
N ASN A 102 -0.19 -17.54 -8.82
CA ASN A 102 0.54 -16.29 -8.83
C ASN A 102 1.26 -16.05 -7.49
N PHE A 103 2.45 -15.41 -7.55
CA PHE A 103 3.17 -14.96 -6.36
C PHE A 103 3.70 -13.54 -6.60
N GLY A 104 3.23 -12.59 -5.80
CA GLY A 104 3.63 -11.18 -5.87
C GLY A 104 2.90 -10.32 -4.84
N GLY A 105 3.14 -9.01 -4.90
CA GLY A 105 2.67 -8.06 -3.89
C GLY A 105 1.16 -7.83 -3.84
N GLY A 106 0.44 -8.12 -4.93
CA GLY A 106 -1.01 -7.95 -5.01
C GLY A 106 -1.77 -8.98 -4.17
N GLY A 107 -2.92 -8.59 -3.64
CA GLY A 107 -3.78 -9.40 -2.75
C GLY A 107 -5.21 -8.87 -2.82
N ALA A 108 -6.04 -9.25 -1.85
CA ALA A 108 -7.45 -8.91 -1.81
C ALA A 108 -7.91 -8.52 -0.41
N PHE A 109 -9.07 -7.87 -0.29
CA PHE A 109 -9.56 -7.42 1.02
C PHE A 109 -9.86 -8.55 2.01
N HIS A 110 -10.21 -9.75 1.53
CA HIS A 110 -10.40 -10.90 2.42
C HIS A 110 -9.09 -11.30 3.13
N ASP A 111 -7.93 -11.03 2.52
CA ASP A 111 -6.64 -11.30 3.16
C ASP A 111 -6.51 -10.53 4.50
N VAL A 112 -7.03 -9.30 4.57
CA VAL A 112 -7.02 -8.50 5.82
C VAL A 112 -7.87 -9.16 6.91
N MET A 113 -9.06 -9.63 6.56
CA MET A 113 -9.96 -10.31 7.49
C MET A 113 -9.39 -11.66 7.95
N GLU A 114 -8.74 -12.37 7.04
CA GLU A 114 -8.05 -13.63 7.30
C GLU A 114 -6.81 -13.44 8.20
N VAL A 115 -6.07 -12.33 8.08
CA VAL A 115 -4.99 -11.98 9.01
C VAL A 115 -5.56 -11.60 10.37
N LEU A 116 -6.58 -10.72 10.41
CA LEU A 116 -7.26 -10.31 11.64
C LEU A 116 -7.72 -11.51 12.46
N THR A 117 -8.31 -12.51 11.79
CA THR A 117 -8.90 -13.70 12.43
C THR A 117 -7.85 -14.70 12.91
N HIS A 118 -6.81 -14.96 12.12
CA HIS A 118 -5.88 -16.06 12.40
C HIS A 118 -4.56 -15.61 13.05
N ASP A 119 -4.08 -14.41 12.74
CA ASP A 119 -2.79 -13.88 13.21
C ASP A 119 -2.98 -12.76 14.24
N GLY A 120 -4.08 -12.01 14.17
CA GLY A 120 -4.38 -10.87 15.03
C GLY A 120 -4.15 -9.53 14.34
N MET A 121 -3.83 -8.48 15.09
CA MET A 121 -3.52 -7.14 14.56
C MET A 121 -2.43 -6.47 15.39
N VAL A 122 -1.71 -5.53 14.78
CA VAL A 122 -0.67 -4.74 15.44
C VAL A 122 -0.82 -3.27 15.05
N PRO A 123 -0.70 -2.32 16.00
CA PRO A 123 -0.66 -0.88 15.68
C PRO A 123 0.59 -0.50 14.87
N GLU A 124 0.48 0.48 14.00
CA GLU A 124 1.61 0.99 13.20
C GLU A 124 2.79 1.44 14.07
N GLN A 125 2.50 2.13 15.19
CA GLN A 125 3.53 2.57 16.14
C GLN A 125 4.31 1.43 16.82
N VAL A 126 3.78 0.21 16.79
CA VAL A 126 4.41 -0.99 17.37
C VAL A 126 5.24 -1.73 16.32
N TYR A 127 4.78 -1.73 15.06
CA TYR A 127 5.43 -2.43 13.97
C TYR A 127 5.18 -1.68 12.66
N SER A 128 6.09 -0.80 12.27
CA SER A 128 6.00 -0.11 10.98
C SER A 128 6.37 -1.01 9.81
N GLY A 129 7.22 -2.00 10.07
CA GLY A 129 7.80 -2.90 9.08
C GLY A 129 8.76 -2.25 8.09
N LEU A 130 9.12 -0.98 8.27
CA LEU A 130 10.22 -0.34 7.57
C LEU A 130 11.53 -0.79 8.21
N THR A 131 12.41 -1.39 7.41
CA THR A 131 13.73 -1.90 7.84
C THR A 131 14.90 -1.10 7.29
N THR A 132 14.63 -0.18 6.36
CA THR A 132 15.60 0.70 5.71
C THR A 132 15.37 2.15 6.17
N ASP A 133 16.28 3.05 5.78
CA ASP A 133 16.12 4.50 6.00
C ASP A 133 15.09 5.15 5.04
N ASP A 134 14.34 4.33 4.29
CA ASP A 134 13.29 4.83 3.41
C ASP A 134 12.08 5.30 4.24
N GLU A 135 11.50 6.43 3.84
CA GLU A 135 10.28 6.94 4.47
C GLU A 135 9.03 6.11 4.12
N HIS A 136 9.09 5.32 3.03
CA HIS A 136 7.95 4.57 2.51
C HIS A 136 8.41 3.26 1.85
N PHE A 137 7.49 2.30 1.73
CA PHE A 137 7.77 1.01 1.11
C PHE A 137 8.20 1.08 -0.36
N VAL A 138 9.33 0.44 -0.66
CA VAL A 138 9.83 0.19 -2.02
C VAL A 138 10.06 -1.32 -2.20
N HIS A 139 9.00 -2.02 -2.61
CA HIS A 139 8.97 -3.50 -2.56
C HIS A 139 9.56 -4.21 -3.79
N GLY A 140 10.03 -3.48 -4.80
CA GLY A 140 10.48 -4.09 -6.06
C GLY A 140 11.58 -5.15 -5.89
N GLU A 141 12.56 -4.91 -5.01
CA GLU A 141 13.59 -5.90 -4.70
C GLU A 141 13.03 -7.05 -3.85
N MET A 142 12.30 -6.73 -2.79
CA MET A 142 11.68 -7.70 -1.88
C MET A 142 10.80 -8.70 -2.63
N ASP A 143 9.89 -8.22 -3.49
CA ASP A 143 8.96 -9.02 -4.26
C ASP A 143 9.72 -10.01 -5.17
N ASN A 144 10.80 -9.55 -5.83
CA ASN A 144 11.64 -10.39 -6.69
C ASN A 144 12.38 -11.47 -5.89
N ASN A 145 12.95 -11.11 -4.74
CA ASN A 145 13.68 -12.05 -3.89
C ASN A 145 12.74 -13.12 -3.31
N PHE A 146 11.55 -12.72 -2.86
CA PHE A 146 10.56 -13.67 -2.34
C PHE A 146 10.09 -14.63 -3.44
N ALA A 147 9.78 -14.12 -4.63
CA ALA A 147 9.37 -14.94 -5.77
C ALA A 147 10.47 -15.92 -6.21
N ALA A 148 11.71 -15.45 -6.30
CA ALA A 148 12.86 -16.30 -6.65
C ALA A 148 13.08 -17.41 -5.61
N TYR A 149 12.93 -17.10 -4.32
CA TYR A 149 13.09 -18.06 -3.25
C TYR A 149 12.06 -19.19 -3.34
N VAL A 150 10.76 -18.87 -3.40
CA VAL A 150 9.71 -19.89 -3.46
C VAL A 150 9.75 -20.69 -4.75
N LYS A 151 10.15 -20.07 -5.87
CA LYS A 151 10.39 -20.76 -7.13
C LYS A 151 11.51 -21.79 -7.00
N ALA A 152 12.64 -21.43 -6.41
CA ALA A 152 13.74 -22.36 -6.18
C ALA A 152 13.33 -23.55 -5.29
N VAL A 153 12.47 -23.30 -4.28
CA VAL A 153 11.89 -24.37 -3.45
C VAL A 153 11.04 -25.34 -4.28
N THR A 154 10.24 -24.84 -5.21
CA THR A 154 9.38 -25.68 -6.09
C THR A 154 10.16 -26.43 -7.16
N GLU A 155 11.29 -25.90 -7.65
CA GLU A 155 12.13 -26.55 -8.66
C GLU A 155 13.05 -27.64 -8.09
N ASN A 156 13.04 -27.82 -6.77
CA ASN A 156 13.81 -28.83 -6.07
C ASN A 156 13.46 -30.26 -6.56
N LYS A 157 14.46 -30.93 -7.16
CA LYS A 157 14.33 -32.29 -7.71
C LYS A 157 14.63 -33.42 -6.71
N ASN A 158 14.83 -33.10 -5.43
CA ASN A 158 15.20 -34.08 -4.40
C ASN A 158 14.06 -35.03 -3.97
N GLY A 159 12.91 -35.01 -4.64
CA GLY A 159 11.73 -35.84 -4.33
C GLY A 159 11.00 -35.49 -3.03
N ARG A 160 11.54 -34.56 -2.23
CA ARG A 160 10.93 -34.01 -1.02
C ARG A 160 11.33 -32.55 -0.83
N LEU A 161 10.46 -31.78 -0.18
CA LEU A 161 10.78 -30.43 0.27
C LEU A 161 11.82 -30.46 1.39
N SER A 162 12.67 -29.45 1.43
CA SER A 162 13.60 -29.24 2.55
C SER A 162 12.81 -28.95 3.83
N PRO A 163 13.18 -29.48 5.01
CA PRO A 163 12.49 -29.13 6.25
C PRO A 163 12.72 -27.67 6.68
N VAL A 164 13.74 -26.99 6.12
CA VAL A 164 14.14 -25.63 6.55
C VAL A 164 13.70 -24.51 5.61
N TRP A 165 13.02 -24.82 4.50
CA TRP A 165 12.69 -23.78 3.51
C TRP A 165 11.76 -22.71 4.09
N LYS A 166 10.83 -23.09 4.97
CA LYS A 166 9.92 -22.15 5.64
C LYS A 166 10.70 -21.18 6.53
N GLN A 167 11.56 -21.71 7.39
CA GLN A 167 12.43 -20.90 8.24
C GLN A 167 13.30 -19.92 7.43
N GLY A 168 13.82 -20.35 6.28
CA GLY A 168 14.58 -19.46 5.41
C GLY A 168 13.72 -18.36 4.77
N PHE A 169 12.45 -18.65 4.44
CA PHE A 169 11.51 -17.64 3.95
C PHE A 169 11.08 -16.67 5.06
N ASP A 170 10.84 -17.18 6.28
CA ASP A 170 10.55 -16.35 7.45
C ASP A 170 11.72 -15.40 7.76
N GLY A 171 12.97 -15.87 7.60
CA GLY A 171 14.15 -15.02 7.71
C GLY A 171 14.22 -13.92 6.65
N LEU A 172 13.74 -14.16 5.42
CA LEU A 172 13.59 -13.12 4.40
C LEU A 172 12.49 -12.13 4.77
N LEU A 173 11.36 -12.61 5.28
CA LEU A 173 10.28 -11.73 5.77
C LEU A 173 10.80 -10.81 6.88
N ASP A 174 11.51 -11.36 7.86
CA ASP A 174 12.06 -10.59 8.98
C ASP A 174 13.16 -9.62 8.53
N ALA A 175 13.94 -9.97 7.50
CA ALA A 175 14.97 -9.08 6.96
C ALA A 175 14.37 -7.86 6.23
N TYR A 176 13.30 -8.05 5.45
CA TYR A 176 12.71 -6.96 4.65
C TYR A 176 11.61 -6.19 5.37
N LEU A 177 10.82 -6.86 6.22
CA LEU A 177 9.67 -6.27 6.92
C LEU A 177 9.90 -6.19 8.43
N GLY A 178 11.04 -6.65 8.95
CA GLY A 178 11.31 -6.62 10.38
C GLY A 178 10.61 -7.74 11.14
N VAL A 179 11.08 -7.99 12.35
CA VAL A 179 10.54 -9.03 13.24
C VAL A 179 9.25 -8.55 13.88
N VAL A 180 8.20 -9.36 13.75
CA VAL A 180 6.91 -9.08 14.41
C VAL A 180 7.06 -9.22 15.93
N PRO A 181 6.65 -8.23 16.73
CA PRO A 181 6.70 -8.33 18.18
C PRO A 181 5.67 -9.34 18.68
N GLU A 182 6.13 -10.32 19.47
CA GLU A 182 5.24 -11.30 20.11
C GLU A 182 4.34 -10.66 21.17
N ASN A 183 4.86 -9.64 21.86
CA ASN A 183 4.16 -8.88 22.88
C ASN A 183 4.49 -7.38 22.74
N PHE A 184 3.54 -6.51 23.02
CA PHE A 184 3.71 -5.07 22.99
C PHE A 184 2.80 -4.37 24.01
N ILE A 185 3.15 -3.14 24.37
CA ILE A 185 2.30 -2.27 25.20
C ILE A 185 1.55 -1.31 24.29
N TYR A 186 0.24 -1.23 24.47
CA TYR A 186 -0.63 -0.26 23.81
C TYR A 186 -1.61 0.31 24.85
N ASP A 187 -1.69 1.65 24.95
CA ASP A 187 -2.51 2.35 25.94
C ASP A 187 -2.32 1.82 27.39
N GLY A 188 -1.08 1.53 27.75
CA GLY A 188 -0.70 1.07 29.10
C GLY A 188 -1.07 -0.38 29.41
N ARG A 189 -1.56 -1.15 28.44
CA ARG A 189 -1.88 -2.58 28.58
C ARG A 189 -0.97 -3.43 27.69
N SER A 190 -0.64 -4.63 28.18
CA SER A 190 0.14 -5.61 27.41
C SER A 190 -0.77 -6.44 26.51
N TYR A 191 -0.36 -6.61 25.25
CA TYR A 191 -1.06 -7.40 24.26
C TYR A 191 -0.09 -8.28 23.48
N THR A 192 -0.59 -9.41 23.01
CA THR A 192 -0.12 -10.09 21.79
C THR A 192 -0.96 -9.61 20.59
N PRO A 193 -0.52 -9.82 19.33
CA PRO A 193 -1.32 -9.46 18.16
C PRO A 193 -2.76 -9.99 18.20
N LYS A 194 -2.95 -11.24 18.66
CA LYS A 194 -4.27 -11.88 18.80
C LYS A 194 -5.14 -11.19 19.84
N THR A 195 -4.60 -11.00 21.05
CA THR A 195 -5.38 -10.36 22.13
C THR A 195 -5.70 -8.90 21.82
N PHE A 196 -4.86 -8.21 21.03
CA PHE A 196 -5.16 -6.87 20.56
C PHE A 196 -6.34 -6.88 19.58
N ALA A 197 -6.32 -7.77 18.57
CA ALA A 197 -7.45 -7.93 17.65
C ALA A 197 -8.75 -8.28 18.37
N GLU A 198 -8.71 -9.21 19.33
CA GLU A 198 -9.87 -9.56 20.17
C GLU A 198 -10.42 -8.34 20.93
N SER A 199 -9.53 -7.46 21.43
CA SER A 199 -9.93 -6.26 22.16
C SER A 199 -10.68 -5.23 21.30
N LEU A 200 -10.50 -5.28 19.97
CA LEU A 200 -11.26 -4.44 19.04
C LEU A 200 -12.74 -4.84 19.01
N GLY A 201 -13.08 -6.08 19.40
CA GLY A 201 -14.44 -6.63 19.36
C GLY A 201 -15.08 -6.57 17.97
N PHE A 202 -14.27 -6.52 16.91
CA PHE A 202 -14.73 -6.54 15.53
C PHE A 202 -15.19 -7.96 15.17
N ASN A 203 -16.34 -8.08 14.52
CA ASN A 203 -16.85 -9.38 14.06
C ASN A 203 -16.67 -9.50 12.54
N PRO A 204 -15.72 -10.32 12.05
CA PRO A 204 -15.52 -10.51 10.61
C PRO A 204 -16.76 -11.06 9.89
N ASP A 205 -17.62 -11.81 10.59
CA ASP A 205 -18.82 -12.43 10.01
C ASP A 205 -19.92 -11.41 9.64
N ASP A 206 -19.80 -10.16 10.12
CA ASP A 206 -20.72 -9.08 9.74
C ASP A 206 -20.45 -8.56 8.31
N TYR A 207 -19.36 -9.02 7.67
CA TYR A 207 -18.88 -8.52 6.39
C TYR A 207 -18.78 -9.61 5.32
N LEU A 208 -19.19 -9.28 4.10
CA LEU A 208 -19.10 -10.17 2.94
C LEU A 208 -18.06 -9.63 1.97
N VAL A 209 -17.07 -10.46 1.64
CA VAL A 209 -16.14 -10.18 0.54
C VAL A 209 -16.62 -10.96 -0.67
N SER A 210 -17.12 -10.25 -1.67
CA SER A 210 -17.51 -10.86 -2.94
C SER A 210 -16.27 -11.20 -3.76
N VAL A 211 -16.03 -12.48 -3.99
CA VAL A 211 -14.99 -12.98 -4.90
C VAL A 211 -15.71 -13.45 -6.16
N TYR A 212 -15.68 -12.63 -7.22
CA TYR A 212 -16.22 -12.97 -8.55
C TYR A 212 -15.15 -13.60 -9.43
#